data_AF-A0A225EAZ3-F1
#
_entry.id   AF-A0A225EAZ3-F1
#
_cell.length_a   1.000
_cell.length_b   1.000
_cell.length_c   1.000
_cell.angle_alpha   90.00
_cell.angle_beta   90.00
_cell.angle_gamma   90.00
#
_symmetry.space_group_name_H-M   'P 1'
#
loop_
_entity.id
_entity.type
_entity.pdbx_description
1 polymer ?
#
loop_
_entity_poly.entity_id
_entity_poly.type
_entity_poly.pdbx_seq_one_letter_code
_entity_poly.pdbx_strand_id
1 'polypeptide(L)'
;MTPDELCPLCGGTVAEVRGLMHWSEYDGVGGTILGGRCSACDTDLRRRVARGESPAWRALVPPPELLRAAVSAEELPALTARFERVTLFGQWWAEFLAYRQPGDEVWRFTGVDGTEGFAIVRQGRPLTQFLTPDPDFERGLLEREAKQSRSA
;
A
#
# COMPACT_ATOMS: atom_id res chain seq x y z
N MET A 1 7.00 1.47 27.10
CA MET A 1 6.86 1.53 25.64
C MET A 1 8.24 1.29 25.07
N THR A 2 8.45 0.16 24.40
CA THR A 2 9.72 -0.06 23.70
C THR A 2 9.72 0.82 22.43
N PRO A 3 10.89 1.27 21.94
CA PRO A 3 10.98 2.07 20.70
C PRO A 3 10.30 1.43 19.49
N ASP A 4 10.12 0.11 19.52
CA ASP A 4 9.49 -0.71 18.47
C ASP A 4 7.96 -0.53 18.34
N GLU A 5 7.37 0.34 19.16
CA GLU A 5 5.93 0.68 19.14
C GLU A 5 5.65 2.08 18.58
N LEU A 6 6.68 2.82 18.18
CA LEU A 6 6.58 4.20 17.70
C LEU A 6 6.69 4.29 16.17
N CYS A 7 6.02 5.29 15.62
CA CYS A 7 6.12 5.64 14.21
C CYS A 7 7.54 6.14 13.89
N PRO A 8 8.22 5.57 12.88
CA PRO A 8 9.59 5.94 12.56
C PRO A 8 9.71 7.34 11.94
N LEU A 9 8.60 7.95 11.51
CA LEU A 9 8.62 9.27 10.86
C LEU A 9 8.45 10.43 11.84
N CYS A 10 7.62 10.27 12.88
CA CYS A 10 7.26 11.36 13.78
C CYS A 10 7.35 11.01 15.28
N GLY A 11 7.67 9.76 15.62
CA GLY A 11 7.72 9.28 17.01
C GLY A 11 6.36 9.07 17.68
N GLY A 12 5.25 9.30 16.99
CA GLY A 12 3.89 9.08 17.52
C GLY A 12 3.54 7.59 17.68
N THR A 13 2.58 7.29 18.54
CA THR A 13 2.15 5.91 18.82
C THR A 13 1.54 5.24 17.60
N VAL A 14 1.92 3.98 17.34
CA VAL A 14 1.24 3.15 16.34
C VAL A 14 -0.02 2.53 16.94
N ALA A 15 -1.16 2.82 16.32
CA ALA A 15 -2.49 2.36 16.69
C ALA A 15 -3.07 1.44 15.59
N GLU A 16 -4.29 0.93 15.83
CA GLU A 16 -5.05 0.14 14.84
C GLU A 16 -4.29 -1.08 14.30
N VAL A 17 -3.50 -1.72 15.17
CA VAL A 17 -2.64 -2.84 14.77
C VAL A 17 -3.50 -4.04 14.35
N ARG A 18 -3.37 -4.45 13.10
CA ARG A 18 -4.10 -5.59 12.51
C ARG A 18 -3.15 -6.57 11.82
N GLY A 19 -3.50 -7.85 11.87
CA GLY A 19 -2.82 -8.88 11.05
C GLY A 19 -3.19 -8.71 9.58
N LEU A 20 -2.18 -8.58 8.71
CA LEU A 20 -2.38 -8.47 7.26
C LEU A 20 -2.19 -9.82 6.56
N MET A 21 -1.20 -10.60 6.99
CA MET A 21 -0.85 -11.86 6.35
C MET A 21 -0.06 -12.74 7.30
N HIS A 22 -0.33 -14.04 7.25
CA HIS A 22 0.53 -15.08 7.80
C HIS A 22 1.16 -15.85 6.65
N TRP A 23 2.43 -16.20 6.77
CA TRP A 23 3.08 -17.11 5.82
C TRP A 23 3.86 -18.18 6.58
N SER A 24 4.03 -19.33 5.94
CA SER A 24 4.86 -20.43 6.39
C SER A 24 5.99 -20.63 5.39
N GLU A 25 7.25 -20.63 5.83
CA GLU A 25 8.37 -21.04 4.99
C GLU A 25 8.51 -22.57 5.00
N TYR A 26 9.19 -23.12 3.98
CA TYR A 26 9.35 -24.56 3.77
C TYR A 26 9.97 -25.29 4.98
N ASP A 27 10.69 -24.58 5.85
CA ASP A 27 11.38 -25.12 7.02
C ASP A 27 10.54 -25.03 8.31
N GLY A 28 9.25 -24.68 8.21
CA GLY A 28 8.33 -24.56 9.34
C GLY A 28 8.48 -23.27 10.15
N VAL A 29 9.40 -22.37 9.76
CA VAL A 29 9.49 -21.02 10.33
C VAL A 29 8.50 -20.11 9.59
N GLY A 30 7.39 -19.82 10.25
CA GLY A 30 6.40 -18.86 9.75
C GLY A 30 6.67 -17.44 10.24
N GLY A 31 5.94 -16.50 9.65
CA GLY A 31 5.91 -15.12 10.14
C GLY A 31 4.56 -14.46 9.92
N THR A 32 4.44 -13.26 10.49
CA THR A 32 3.24 -12.43 10.43
C THR A 32 3.60 -11.03 9.97
N ILE A 33 2.82 -10.50 9.02
CA ILE A 33 2.86 -9.09 8.66
C ILE A 33 1.75 -8.40 9.42
N LEU A 34 2.13 -7.39 10.21
CA LEU A 34 1.22 -6.51 10.91
C LEU A 34 1.14 -5.18 10.16
N GLY A 35 -0.08 -4.66 10.03
CA GLY A 35 -0.35 -3.30 9.62
C GLY A 35 -0.70 -2.47 10.85
N GLY A 36 -0.38 -1.19 10.84
CA GLY A 36 -0.78 -0.24 11.86
C GLY A 36 -0.79 1.16 11.29
N ARG A 37 -1.36 2.11 12.03
CA ARG A 37 -1.45 3.51 11.63
C ARG A 37 -0.86 4.39 12.72
N CYS A 38 -0.07 5.40 12.35
CA CYS A 38 0.39 6.36 13.34
C CYS A 38 -0.76 7.28 13.77
N SER A 39 -1.03 7.36 15.07
CA SER A 39 -2.06 8.25 15.64
C SER A 39 -1.76 9.74 15.52
N ALA A 40 -0.51 10.12 15.22
CA ALA A 40 -0.08 11.52 15.14
C ALA A 40 0.03 12.05 13.70
N CYS A 41 0.45 11.20 12.76
CA CYS A 41 0.66 11.61 11.37
C CYS A 41 -0.17 10.82 10.36
N ASP A 42 -1.07 9.94 10.82
CA ASP A 42 -1.97 9.09 10.03
C ASP A 42 -1.29 8.15 9.02
N THR A 43 0.04 8.09 9.02
CA THR A 43 0.80 7.27 8.08
C THR A 43 0.57 5.78 8.32
N ASP A 44 0.36 5.04 7.23
CA ASP A 44 0.34 3.59 7.24
C ASP A 44 1.73 3.03 7.51
N LEU A 45 1.76 2.06 8.41
CA LEU A 45 2.96 1.39 8.85
C LEU A 45 2.79 -0.12 8.67
N ARG A 46 3.89 -0.79 8.38
CA ARG A 46 3.97 -2.24 8.33
C ARG A 46 5.11 -2.73 9.20
N ARG A 47 4.88 -3.83 9.89
CA ARG A 47 5.88 -4.55 10.69
C ARG A 47 5.88 -6.00 10.29
N ARG A 48 7.05 -6.55 9.97
CA ARG A 48 7.23 -7.98 9.74
C ARG A 48 7.73 -8.63 11.02
N VAL A 49 7.08 -9.70 11.44
CA VAL A 49 7.42 -10.47 12.64
C VAL A 49 7.76 -11.88 12.19
N ALA A 50 9.05 -12.19 12.18
CA ALA A 50 9.60 -13.51 11.84
C ALA A 50 10.80 -13.80 12.74
N ARG A 51 11.21 -15.07 12.85
CA ARG A 51 12.34 -15.46 13.69
C ARG A 51 13.63 -14.81 13.16
N GLY A 52 14.23 -13.90 13.94
CA GLY A 52 15.48 -13.23 13.58
C GLY A 52 15.34 -11.97 12.74
N GLU A 53 14.12 -11.56 12.36
CA GLU A 53 13.89 -10.27 11.70
C GLU A 53 13.46 -9.19 12.68
N SER A 54 13.89 -7.96 12.41
CA SER A 54 13.67 -6.78 13.27
C SER A 54 12.17 -6.45 13.39
N PRO A 55 11.64 -6.30 14.62
CA PRO A 55 10.23 -5.97 14.87
C PRO A 55 9.90 -4.48 14.66
N ALA A 56 10.69 -3.75 13.86
CA ALA A 56 10.51 -2.31 13.71
C ALA A 56 9.38 -1.99 12.73
N TRP A 57 8.60 -0.96 13.03
CA TRP A 57 7.66 -0.38 12.08
C TRP A 57 8.38 0.30 10.92
N ARG A 58 7.86 0.10 9.71
CA ARG A 58 8.30 0.80 8.51
C ARG A 58 7.12 1.55 7.92
N ALA A 59 7.36 2.77 7.46
CA ALA A 59 6.34 3.54 6.77
C ALA A 59 6.10 3.00 5.36
N LEU A 60 4.83 2.84 4.99
CA LEU A 60 4.40 2.45 3.66
C LEU A 60 4.01 3.69 2.86
N VAL A 61 4.98 4.59 2.68
CA VAL A 61 4.80 5.82 1.92
C VAL A 61 6.03 6.12 1.07
N PRO A 62 5.85 6.74 -0.11
CA PRO A 62 7.00 7.26 -0.85
C PRO A 62 7.60 8.46 -0.10
N PRO A 63 8.92 8.65 -0.20
CA PRO A 63 9.54 9.93 0.16
C PRO A 63 8.89 11.09 -0.62
N PRO A 64 8.64 12.25 0.01
CA PRO A 64 8.01 13.40 -0.65
C PRO A 64 8.69 13.85 -1.94
N GLU A 65 10.01 13.71 -2.04
CA GLU A 65 10.82 14.05 -3.21
C GLU A 65 10.56 13.15 -4.44
N LEU A 66 9.91 12.00 -4.25
CA LEU A 66 9.53 11.09 -5.33
C LEU A 66 8.12 11.38 -5.88
N LEU A 67 7.36 12.26 -5.22
CA LEU A 67 6.06 12.71 -5.71
C LEU A 67 6.25 13.51 -7.01
N ARG A 68 5.39 13.26 -8.00
CA ARG A 68 5.51 13.85 -9.34
C ARG A 68 4.39 14.82 -9.65
N ALA A 69 3.15 14.35 -9.61
CA ALA A 69 2.00 15.13 -10.02
C ALA A 69 0.75 14.67 -9.28
N ALA A 70 -0.10 15.63 -8.91
CA ALA A 70 -1.44 15.36 -8.45
C ALA A 70 -2.27 14.73 -9.58
N VAL A 71 -3.06 13.71 -9.23
CA VAL A 71 -4.08 13.12 -10.08
C VAL A 71 -5.28 14.05 -10.09
N SER A 72 -5.73 14.45 -11.27
CA SER A 72 -6.90 15.31 -11.39
C SER A 72 -8.19 14.55 -11.04
N ALA A 73 -9.24 15.29 -10.66
CA ALA A 73 -10.55 14.70 -10.40
C ALA A 73 -11.15 13.99 -11.63
N GLU A 74 -10.80 14.46 -12.83
CA GLU A 74 -11.24 13.88 -14.11
C GLU A 74 -10.50 12.57 -14.45
N GLU A 75 -9.26 12.44 -13.99
CA GLU A 75 -8.41 11.27 -14.28
C GLU A 75 -8.69 10.10 -13.33
N LEU A 76 -9.06 10.40 -12.08
CA LEU A 76 -9.28 9.39 -11.05
C LEU A 76 -10.31 8.29 -11.46
N PRO A 77 -11.46 8.61 -12.09
CA PRO A 77 -12.39 7.59 -12.57
C PRO A 77 -11.76 6.61 -13.59
N ALA A 78 -10.90 7.11 -14.49
CA ALA A 78 -10.24 6.27 -15.49
C ALA A 78 -9.22 5.32 -14.84
N LEU A 79 -8.51 5.79 -13.82
CA LEU A 79 -7.59 4.95 -13.03
C LEU A 79 -8.34 3.88 -12.24
N THR A 80 -9.44 4.25 -11.58
CA THR A 80 -10.31 3.31 -10.88
C THR A 80 -10.81 2.23 -11.83
N ALA A 81 -11.36 2.63 -12.98
CA ALA A 81 -11.84 1.69 -13.99
C ALA A 81 -10.72 0.79 -14.57
N ARG A 82 -9.45 1.24 -14.56
CA ARG A 82 -8.31 0.38 -14.94
C ARG A 82 -8.08 -0.69 -13.88
N PHE A 83 -7.89 -0.31 -12.61
CA PHE A 83 -7.51 -1.25 -11.56
C PHE A 83 -8.63 -2.22 -11.19
N GLU A 84 -9.89 -1.82 -11.34
CA GLU A 84 -11.06 -2.70 -11.16
C GLU A 84 -11.14 -3.85 -12.19
N ARG A 85 -10.39 -3.80 -13.29
CA ARG A 85 -10.39 -4.88 -14.29
C ARG A 85 -9.80 -6.18 -13.76
N VAL A 86 -8.92 -6.09 -12.77
CA VAL A 86 -8.31 -7.25 -12.10
C VAL A 86 -8.82 -7.25 -10.67
N THR A 87 -9.55 -8.30 -10.28
CA THR A 87 -10.28 -8.34 -9.00
C THR A 87 -9.39 -7.98 -7.81
N LEU A 88 -8.18 -8.54 -7.77
CA LEU A 88 -7.21 -8.31 -6.71
C LEU A 88 -6.77 -6.83 -6.61
N PHE A 89 -6.46 -6.20 -7.73
CA PHE A 89 -6.02 -4.79 -7.75
C PHE A 89 -7.18 -3.83 -7.53
N GLY A 90 -8.39 -4.17 -8.00
CA GLY A 90 -9.59 -3.42 -7.72
C GLY A 90 -9.86 -3.32 -6.23
N GLN A 91 -9.73 -4.44 -5.50
CA GLN A 91 -9.87 -4.43 -4.04
C GLN A 91 -8.80 -3.56 -3.36
N TRP A 92 -7.52 -3.74 -3.70
CA TRP A 92 -6.44 -2.97 -3.09
C TRP A 92 -6.53 -1.48 -3.41
N TRP A 93 -6.98 -1.13 -4.62
CA TRP A 93 -7.21 0.25 -5.04
C TRP A 93 -8.37 0.89 -4.25
N ALA A 94 -9.48 0.16 -4.08
CA ALA A 94 -10.61 0.62 -3.29
C ALA A 94 -10.23 0.82 -1.81
N GLU A 95 -9.48 -0.13 -1.23
CA GLU A 95 -8.93 -0.01 0.12
C GLU A 95 -8.01 1.22 0.24
N PHE A 96 -7.12 1.43 -0.73
CA PHE A 96 -6.28 2.62 -0.80
C PHE A 96 -7.12 3.91 -0.83
N LEU A 97 -8.08 4.03 -1.75
CA LEU A 97 -8.91 5.24 -1.84
C LEU A 97 -9.79 5.49 -0.61
N ALA A 98 -10.17 4.44 0.13
CA ALA A 98 -10.94 4.57 1.37
C ALA A 98 -10.17 5.29 2.49
N TYR A 99 -8.84 5.44 2.37
CA TYR A 99 -8.04 6.25 3.31
C TYR A 99 -8.24 7.75 3.14
N ARG A 100 -8.79 8.19 2.00
CA ARG A 100 -8.94 9.61 1.71
C ARG A 100 -9.97 10.25 2.61
N GLN A 101 -9.64 11.43 3.11
CA GLN A 101 -10.56 12.37 3.73
C GLN A 101 -10.78 13.58 2.80
N PRO A 102 -11.84 14.38 3.05
CA PRO A 102 -12.02 15.63 2.33
C PRO A 102 -10.77 16.51 2.41
N GLY A 103 -10.29 16.98 1.26
CA GLY A 103 -9.05 17.76 1.16
C GLY A 103 -7.78 16.95 0.86
N ASP A 104 -7.85 15.62 0.89
CA ASP A 104 -6.73 14.78 0.48
C ASP A 104 -6.60 14.67 -1.04
N GLU A 105 -5.36 14.75 -1.51
CA GLU A 105 -4.98 14.59 -2.89
C GLU A 105 -4.45 13.18 -3.15
N VAL A 106 -4.58 12.71 -4.39
CA VAL A 106 -3.89 11.51 -4.85
C VAL A 106 -2.74 11.97 -5.75
N TRP A 107 -1.52 11.50 -5.50
CA TRP A 107 -0.33 11.90 -6.25
C TRP A 107 0.34 10.69 -6.87
N ARG A 108 0.87 10.85 -8.08
CA ARG A 108 1.77 9.88 -8.69
C ARG A 108 3.14 9.96 -8.05
N PHE A 109 3.81 8.82 -7.94
CA PHE A 109 5.23 8.75 -7.63
C PHE A 109 5.93 7.70 -8.50
N THR A 110 7.25 7.85 -8.61
CA THR A 110 8.13 6.85 -9.19
C THR A 110 9.22 6.55 -8.18
N GLY A 111 9.28 5.30 -7.73
CA GLY A 111 10.28 4.78 -6.83
C GLY A 111 11.69 4.84 -7.42
N VAL A 112 12.70 4.72 -6.56
CA VAL A 112 14.11 4.70 -6.97
C VAL A 112 14.43 3.49 -7.85
N ASP A 113 13.70 2.39 -7.65
CA ASP A 113 13.74 1.15 -8.43
C ASP A 113 12.92 1.23 -9.74
N GLY A 114 12.33 2.38 -10.05
CA GLY A 114 11.45 2.57 -11.20
C GLY A 114 10.00 2.12 -10.95
N THR A 115 9.67 1.60 -9.76
CA THR A 115 8.31 1.19 -9.45
C THR A 115 7.37 2.39 -9.41
N GLU A 116 6.30 2.36 -10.20
CA GLU A 116 5.30 3.41 -10.20
C GLU A 116 4.20 3.16 -9.15
N GLY A 117 3.56 4.24 -8.73
CA GLY A 117 2.51 4.15 -7.73
C GLY A 117 1.75 5.44 -7.53
N PHE A 118 0.78 5.36 -6.62
CA PHE A 118 -0.03 6.46 -6.16
C PHE A 118 0.10 6.60 -4.66
N ALA A 119 0.11 7.83 -4.17
CA ALA A 119 0.09 8.15 -2.75
C ALA A 119 -1.10 9.02 -2.42
N ILE A 120 -1.69 8.81 -1.24
CA ILE A 120 -2.61 9.79 -0.67
C ILE A 120 -1.78 10.83 0.07
N VAL A 121 -1.97 12.09 -0.26
CA VAL A 121 -1.21 13.22 0.27
C VAL A 121 -2.16 14.16 1.00
N ARG A 122 -1.84 14.45 2.27
CA ARG A 122 -2.54 15.43 3.09
C ARG A 122 -1.59 16.54 3.45
N GLN A 123 -1.92 17.77 3.07
CA GLN A 123 -1.10 18.95 3.36
C GLN A 123 0.38 18.77 2.96
N GLY A 124 0.62 18.17 1.79
CA GLY A 124 1.97 17.89 1.28
C GLY A 124 2.68 16.67 1.87
N ARG A 125 2.05 15.92 2.78
CA ARG A 125 2.61 14.70 3.38
C ARG A 125 1.95 13.43 2.83
N PRO A 126 2.72 12.47 2.30
CA PRO A 126 2.23 11.12 2.01
C PRO A 126 1.74 10.38 3.26
N LEU A 127 0.55 9.77 3.17
CA LEU A 127 -0.07 9.01 4.26
C LEU A 127 -0.03 7.49 4.02
N THR A 128 -0.25 7.09 2.77
CA THR A 128 -0.19 5.69 2.35
C THR A 128 0.15 5.62 0.87
N GLN A 129 0.42 4.42 0.36
CA GLN A 129 0.77 4.20 -1.03
C GLN A 129 0.05 2.98 -1.61
N PHE A 130 -0.22 3.06 -2.90
CA PHE A 130 -0.60 1.96 -3.76
C PHE A 130 0.47 1.81 -4.83
N LEU A 131 1.06 0.61 -4.95
CA LEU A 131 2.02 0.30 -6.00
C LEU A 131 1.26 -0.20 -7.22
N THR A 132 1.54 0.39 -8.39
CA THR A 132 0.95 -0.13 -9.62
C THR A 132 1.51 -1.51 -9.91
N PRO A 133 0.68 -2.45 -10.37
CA PRO A 133 1.19 -3.75 -10.76
C PRO A 133 2.14 -3.64 -11.94
N ASP A 134 3.11 -4.54 -11.97
CA ASP A 134 3.96 -4.72 -13.15
C ASP A 134 3.05 -5.01 -14.38
N PRO A 135 3.26 -4.34 -15.53
CA PRO A 135 2.38 -4.48 -16.69
C PRO A 135 2.30 -5.91 -17.26
N ASP A 136 3.38 -6.68 -17.16
CA ASP A 136 3.39 -8.06 -17.64
C ASP A 136 2.67 -8.98 -16.66
N PHE A 137 2.80 -8.71 -15.35
CA PHE A 137 2.00 -9.39 -14.33
C PHE A 137 0.50 -9.08 -14.46
N GLU A 138 0.12 -7.82 -14.65
CA GLU A 138 -1.27 -7.36 -14.87
C GLU A 138 -1.88 -8.08 -16.09
N ARG A 139 -1.15 -8.13 -17.21
CA ARG A 139 -1.58 -8.84 -18.42
C ARG A 139 -1.78 -10.33 -18.18
N GLY A 140 -0.84 -10.98 -17.49
CA GLY A 140 -0.91 -12.40 -17.18
C GLY A 140 -2.12 -12.77 -16.31
N LEU A 141 -2.51 -11.89 -15.38
CA LEU A 141 -3.72 -12.09 -14.56
C LEU A 141 -5.00 -11.95 -15.40
N LEU A 142 -5.11 -10.90 -16.22
CA LEU A 142 -6.26 -10.70 -17.10
C LEU A 142 -6.48 -11.88 -18.05
N GLU A 143 -5.40 -12.44 -18.62
CA GLU A 143 -5.49 -13.61 -19.47
C GLU A 143 -5.99 -14.87 -18.73
N ARG A 144 -5.61 -15.04 -17.46
CA ARG A 144 -6.05 -16.16 -16.62
C ARG A 144 -7.53 -16.04 -16.25
N GLU A 145 -7.95 -14.87 -15.79
CA GLU A 145 -9.36 -14.60 -15.45
C GLU A 145 -10.25 -14.79 -16.69
N ALA A 146 -9.84 -14.27 -17.85
CA ALA A 146 -10.57 -14.46 -19.11
C ALA A 146 -10.70 -15.94 -19.53
N LYS A 147 -9.68 -16.78 -19.28
CA LYS A 147 -9.74 -18.22 -19.55
C LYS A 147 -10.72 -18.93 -18.60
N GLN A 148 -10.74 -18.54 -17.33
CA GLN A 148 -11.65 -19.09 -16.33
C GLN A 148 -13.11 -18.75 -16.65
N SER A 149 -13.40 -17.49 -17.01
CA SER A 149 -14.76 -17.07 -17.38
C SER A 149 -15.32 -17.72 -18.65
N ARG A 150 -14.47 -18.26 -19.52
CA ARG A 150 -14.89 -18.99 -20.74
C ARG A 150 -15.14 -20.48 -20.50
N SER A 151 -14.70 -20.99 -19.36
CA SER A 151 -14.82 -22.39 -18.97
C SER A 151 -15.94 -22.61 -17.93
N ALA A 152 -16.59 -21.53 -17.50
CA ALA A 152 -17.78 -21.51 -16.64
C ALA A 152 -19.04 -21.28 -17.50
#